data_AF-A0A453K7J2-F1
#
_entry.id   AF-A0A453K7J2-F1
#
_cell.length_a   1.000
_cell.length_b   1.000
_cell.length_c   1.000
_cell.angle_alpha   90.00
_cell.angle_beta   90.00
_cell.angle_gamma   90.00
#
_symmetry.space_group_name_H-M   'P 1'
#
loop_
_entity.id
_entity.type
_entity.pdbx_description
1 polymer ?
#
loop_
_entity_poly.entity_id
_entity_poly.type
_entity_poly.pdbx_seq_one_letter_code
_entity_poly.pdbx_strand_id
1 'polypeptide(L)'
;MIATDVASRGLDIPDVEVVINYSFPLTTEDYVHRIGRTGRAGKKGVAHTFFTQADKGLAGELVNVLREADQVVPPALTKFGTHVKKKESKIYGSHFKEITADAPKSTKITFGDSDEE
;
A
#
# COMPACT_ATOMS: atom_id res chain seq x y z
N MET A 1 21.66 2.90 10.89
CA MET A 1 20.71 2.68 12.01
C MET A 1 20.02 1.34 11.79
N ILE A 2 19.75 0.59 12.86
CA ILE A 2 18.87 -0.59 12.83
C ILE A 2 17.66 -0.25 13.71
N ALA A 3 16.44 -0.38 13.18
CA ALA A 3 15.22 -0.07 13.91
C ALA A 3 14.07 -0.99 13.49
N THR A 4 13.13 -1.17 14.40
CA THR A 4 11.82 -1.78 14.15
C THR A 4 10.77 -0.71 13.88
N ASP A 5 9.62 -1.07 13.30
CA ASP A 5 8.54 -0.11 12.98
C ASP A 5 8.00 0.65 14.20
N VAL A 6 8.10 0.05 15.38
CA VAL A 6 7.67 0.70 16.63
C VAL A 6 8.69 1.76 17.05
N ALA A 7 9.97 1.43 16.96
CA ALA A 7 11.06 2.33 17.35
C ALA A 7 11.25 3.50 16.38
N SER A 8 10.80 3.38 15.12
CA SER A 8 10.97 4.43 14.10
C SER A 8 9.87 5.49 14.10
N ARG A 9 8.76 5.30 14.83
CA ARG A 9 7.68 6.29 14.92
C ARG A 9 8.11 7.48 15.77
N GLY A 10 8.01 8.69 15.21
CA GLY A 10 8.38 9.93 15.89
C GLY A 10 9.87 10.27 15.82
N LEU A 11 10.69 9.41 15.22
CA LEU A 11 12.07 9.74 14.87
C LEU A 11 12.10 10.25 13.43
N ASP A 12 12.37 11.55 13.27
CA ASP A 12 12.65 12.11 11.96
C ASP A 12 14.14 11.91 11.64
N ILE A 13 14.40 11.09 10.63
CA ILE A 13 15.75 10.81 10.16
C ILE A 13 15.84 11.42 8.77
N PRO A 14 16.37 12.65 8.65
CA PRO A 14 16.51 13.28 7.36
C PRO A 14 17.51 12.52 6.49
N ASP A 15 17.28 12.56 5.17
CA ASP A 15 18.25 12.13 4.16
C ASP A 15 18.75 10.67 4.27
N VAL A 16 17.86 9.71 4.48
CA VAL A 16 18.22 8.28 4.36
C VAL A 16 18.54 7.95 2.90
N GLU A 17 19.77 7.51 2.62
CA GLU A 17 20.19 7.10 1.26
C GLU A 17 19.73 5.69 0.90
N VAL A 18 19.79 4.77 1.87
CA VAL A 18 19.47 3.35 1.68
C VAL A 18 18.55 2.84 2.78
N VAL A 19 17.47 2.18 2.38
CA VAL A 19 16.55 1.45 3.27
C VAL A 19 16.73 -0.05 3.04
N ILE A 20 16.97 -0.81 4.11
CA ILE A 20 17.06 -2.27 4.04
C ILE A 20 15.97 -2.88 4.90
N ASN A 21 15.00 -3.52 4.26
CA ASN A 21 14.00 -4.34 4.92
C ASN A 21 14.58 -5.73 5.18
N TYR A 22 15.08 -5.94 6.41
CA TYR A 22 15.58 -7.26 6.83
C TYR A 22 14.48 -8.33 6.87
N SER A 23 13.28 -7.95 7.31
CA SER A 23 12.08 -8.77 7.24
C SER A 23 10.98 -7.99 6.51
N PHE A 24 10.20 -8.70 5.70
CA PHE A 24 9.07 -8.09 5.02
C PHE A 24 8.05 -7.58 6.06
N PRO A 25 7.46 -6.39 5.87
CA PRO A 25 6.41 -5.88 6.75
C PRO A 25 5.12 -6.72 6.65
N LEU A 26 4.23 -6.54 7.61
CA LEU A 26 2.95 -7.26 7.68
C LEU A 26 1.99 -6.91 6.55
N THR A 27 2.11 -5.70 5.98
CA THR A 27 1.26 -5.21 4.90
C THR A 27 2.07 -4.51 3.82
N THR A 28 1.54 -4.48 2.60
CA THR A 28 2.17 -3.78 1.46
C THR A 28 2.15 -2.26 1.64
N GLU A 29 1.13 -1.69 2.27
CA GLU A 29 1.13 -0.27 2.65
C GLU A 29 2.28 0.09 3.60
N ASP A 30 2.56 -0.76 4.61
CA ASP A 30 3.70 -0.54 5.51
C ASP A 30 5.03 -0.61 4.75
N TYR A 31 5.14 -1.49 3.76
CA TYR A 31 6.29 -1.55 2.86
C TYR A 31 6.51 -0.21 2.14
N VAL A 32 5.46 0.37 1.56
CA VAL A 32 5.51 1.67 0.88
C VAL A 32 5.96 2.77 1.85
N HIS A 33 5.41 2.80 3.06
CA HIS A 33 5.80 3.78 4.07
C HIS A 33 7.27 3.67 4.52
N ARG A 34 7.79 2.43 4.62
CA ARG A 34 9.19 2.16 4.96
C ARG A 34 10.14 2.61 3.87
N ILE A 35 9.89 2.25 2.61
CA ILE A 35 10.78 2.67 1.51
C ILE A 35 10.68 4.18 1.24
N GLY A 36 9.54 4.82 1.53
CA GLY A 36 9.36 6.27 1.49
C GLY A 36 10.15 7.07 2.53
N ARG A 37 11.03 6.41 3.32
CA ARG A 37 12.06 7.08 4.12
C ARG A 37 13.25 7.56 3.28
N THR A 38 13.50 6.95 2.13
CA THR A 38 14.55 7.37 1.18
C THR A 38 13.97 8.07 -0.04
N GLY A 39 14.83 8.63 -0.90
CA GLY A 39 14.44 9.18 -2.21
C GLY A 39 13.62 10.48 -2.14
N ARG A 40 13.84 11.32 -1.12
CA ARG A 40 13.08 12.58 -0.91
C ARG A 40 13.70 13.77 -1.63
N ALA A 41 12.88 14.77 -1.94
CA ALA A 41 13.31 16.05 -2.53
C ALA A 41 14.16 15.91 -3.83
N GLY A 42 13.80 14.94 -4.68
CA GLY A 42 14.50 14.70 -5.95
C GLY A 42 15.84 13.96 -5.82
N LYS A 43 16.25 13.59 -4.61
CA LYS A 43 17.40 12.71 -4.39
C LYS A 43 17.06 11.27 -4.78
N LYS A 44 18.04 10.52 -5.28
CA LYS A 44 17.89 9.08 -5.50
C LYS A 44 17.93 8.37 -4.15
N GLY A 45 17.13 7.32 -4.02
CA GLY A 45 17.09 6.46 -2.86
C GLY A 45 17.10 5.00 -3.28
N VAL A 46 17.71 4.14 -2.48
CA VAL A 46 17.77 2.69 -2.75
C VAL A 46 17.04 1.94 -1.65
N ALA A 47 16.15 1.02 -2.04
CA ALA A 47 15.45 0.14 -1.12
C ALA A 47 15.74 -1.32 -1.45
N HIS A 48 16.33 -2.05 -0.50
CA HIS A 48 16.53 -3.49 -0.58
C HIS A 48 15.60 -4.20 0.37
N THR A 49 15.00 -5.29 -0.10
CA THR A 49 14.03 -6.04 0.70
C THR A 49 14.33 -7.52 0.61
N PHE A 50 14.51 -8.15 1.77
CA PHE A 50 14.58 -9.59 1.86
C PHE A 50 13.16 -10.15 1.88
N PHE A 51 12.87 -10.96 0.88
CA PHE A 51 11.58 -11.59 0.68
C PHE A 51 11.71 -13.10 0.83
N THR A 52 10.93 -13.68 1.73
CA THR A 52 11.03 -15.11 2.07
C THR A 52 9.75 -15.86 1.73
N GLN A 53 9.77 -17.18 1.83
CA GLN A 53 8.57 -18.00 1.59
C GLN A 53 7.44 -17.74 2.59
N ALA A 54 7.76 -17.21 3.79
CA ALA A 54 6.76 -16.81 4.78
C ALA A 54 5.88 -15.66 4.26
N ASP A 55 6.43 -14.80 3.41
CA ASP A 55 5.80 -13.58 2.90
C ASP A 55 5.01 -13.81 1.61
N LYS A 56 4.94 -15.06 1.12
CA LYS A 56 4.31 -15.44 -0.16
C LYS A 56 2.90 -14.87 -0.36
N GLY A 57 2.13 -14.67 0.72
CA GLY A 57 0.77 -14.13 0.65
C GLY A 57 0.71 -12.68 0.17
N LEU A 58 1.80 -11.91 0.29
CA LEU A 58 1.90 -10.50 -0.10
C LEU A 58 2.63 -10.34 -1.45
N ALA A 59 3.12 -11.42 -2.05
CA ALA A 59 3.88 -11.38 -3.30
C ALA A 59 3.08 -10.75 -4.45
N GLY A 60 1.78 -11.04 -4.55
CA GLY A 60 0.91 -10.46 -5.58
C GLY A 60 0.80 -8.94 -5.47
N GLU A 61 0.60 -8.43 -4.25
CA GLU A 61 0.49 -6.98 -4.01
C GLU A 61 1.83 -6.28 -4.24
N LEU A 62 2.94 -6.87 -3.78
CA LEU A 62 4.29 -6.34 -4.01
C LEU A 62 4.61 -6.24 -5.50
N VAL A 63 4.27 -7.26 -6.29
CA VAL A 63 4.48 -7.26 -7.75
C VAL A 63 3.69 -6.13 -8.42
N ASN A 64 2.47 -5.84 -7.96
CA ASN A 64 1.68 -4.73 -8.49
C ASN A 64 2.35 -3.38 -8.20
N VAL A 65 2.82 -3.17 -6.96
CA VAL A 65 3.56 -1.94 -6.58
C VAL A 65 4.82 -1.78 -7.42
N LEU A 66 5.58 -2.86 -7.65
CA LEU A 66 6.78 -2.80 -8.48
C LEU A 66 6.46 -2.45 -9.94
N ARG A 67 5.36 -2.99 -10.49
CA ARG A 67 4.92 -2.66 -11.85
C ARG A 67 4.44 -1.22 -11.98
N GLU A 68 3.69 -0.72 -11.00
CA GLU A 68 3.21 0.67 -10.97
C GLU A 68 4.37 1.67 -10.87
N ALA A 69 5.45 1.30 -10.18
CA ALA A 69 6.66 2.10 -10.05
C ALA A 69 7.67 1.90 -11.19
N ASP A 70 7.28 1.25 -12.29
CA ASP A 70 8.14 0.92 -13.45
C ASP A 70 9.45 0.20 -13.06
N GLN A 71 9.41 -0.61 -12.00
CA GLN A 71 10.57 -1.38 -11.52
C GLN A 71 10.64 -2.76 -12.17
N VAL A 72 11.86 -3.26 -12.35
CA VAL A 72 12.09 -4.61 -12.86
C VAL A 72 11.66 -5.61 -11.79
N VAL A 73 10.63 -6.40 -12.08
CA VAL A 73 10.15 -7.45 -11.17
C VAL A 73 11.07 -8.67 -11.25
N PRO A 74 11.71 -9.08 -10.15
CA PRO A 74 12.51 -10.30 -10.10
C PRO A 74 11.69 -11.54 -10.47
N PRO A 75 12.16 -12.41 -11.39
CA PRO A 75 11.46 -13.64 -11.76
C PRO A 75 11.22 -14.58 -10.57
N ALA A 76 12.06 -14.50 -9.54
CA ALA A 76 11.89 -15.26 -8.30
C ALA A 76 10.62 -14.87 -7.53
N LEU A 77 10.17 -13.61 -7.61
CA LEU A 77 8.94 -13.17 -6.96
C LEU A 77 7.69 -13.74 -7.65
N THR A 78 7.73 -13.85 -8.98
CA THR A 78 6.64 -14.45 -9.77
C THR A 78 6.38 -15.92 -9.40
N LYS A 79 7.38 -16.63 -8.87
CA LYS A 79 7.25 -18.05 -8.45
C LYS A 79 6.39 -18.23 -7.21
N PHE A 80 6.23 -17.21 -6.36
CA PHE A 80 5.46 -17.33 -5.11
C PHE A 80 3.93 -17.25 -5.30
N GLY A 81 3.48 -17.05 -6.54
CA GLY A 81 2.07 -16.93 -6.90
C GLY A 81 1.58 -15.49 -6.79
N THR A 82 1.10 -14.93 -7.89
CA THR A 82 0.58 -13.55 -7.97
C THR A 82 -0.87 -13.44 -7.48
N HIS A 83 -1.30 -14.32 -6.58
CA HIS A 83 -2.66 -14.31 -6.07
C HIS A 83 -2.83 -13.17 -5.07
N VAL A 84 -3.33 -12.04 -5.56
CA VAL A 84 -3.80 -10.95 -4.70
C VAL A 84 -5.12 -11.38 -4.10
N LYS A 85 -5.20 -11.53 -2.78
CA LYS A 85 -6.48 -11.68 -2.10
C LYS A 85 -7.25 -10.37 -2.31
N LYS A 86 -8.45 -10.43 -2.89
CA LYS A 86 -9.30 -9.24 -3.08
C LYS A 86 -9.54 -8.62 -1.70
N LYS A 87 -9.09 -7.39 -1.46
CA LYS A 87 -9.35 -6.66 -0.21
C LYS A 87 -10.87 -6.48 -0.09
N GLU A 88 -11.50 -7.23 0.81
CA GLU A 88 -12.91 -7.06 1.13
C GLU A 88 -13.12 -5.71 1.83
N SER A 89 -14.15 -4.97 1.44
CA SER A 89 -14.46 -3.68 2.07
C SER A 89 -14.86 -3.91 3.53
N LYS A 90 -14.26 -3.16 4.47
CA LYS A 90 -14.65 -3.19 5.90
C LYS A 90 -16.13 -2.88 6.13
N ILE A 91 -16.78 -2.19 5.19
CA ILE A 91 -18.16 -1.73 5.32
C ILE A 91 -19.15 -2.68 4.61
N TYR A 92 -18.75 -3.29 3.49
CA TYR A 92 -19.66 -4.06 2.62
C TYR A 92 -19.29 -5.53 2.42
N GLY A 93 -18.18 -5.99 3.01
CA GLY A 93 -17.72 -7.38 2.91
C GLY A 93 -17.46 -7.81 1.47
N SER A 94 -17.73 -9.09 1.18
CA SER A 94 -17.54 -9.74 -0.12
C SER A 94 -18.55 -9.33 -1.20
N HIS A 95 -19.53 -8.50 -0.88
CA HIS A 95 -20.63 -8.10 -1.79
C HIS A 95 -20.43 -6.73 -2.47
N PHE A 96 -19.20 -6.19 -2.48
CA PHE A 96 -18.91 -4.95 -3.19
C PHE A 96 -19.15 -5.13 -4.70
N LYS A 97 -20.34 -4.75 -5.18
CA LYS A 97 -20.57 -4.51 -6.61
C LYS A 97 -19.74 -3.29 -6.98
N GLU A 98 -18.79 -3.49 -7.89
CA GLU A 98 -18.12 -2.37 -8.56
C GLU A 98 -19.21 -1.47 -9.15
N ILE A 99 -19.29 -0.25 -8.61
CA ILE A 99 -20.18 0.77 -9.15
C ILE A 99 -19.60 1.10 -10.52
N THR A 100 -20.28 0.68 -11.59
CA THR A 100 -19.94 1.09 -12.95
C THR A 100 -19.98 2.61 -13.03
N ALA A 101 -19.11 3.22 -13.85
CA ALA A 101 -19.04 4.68 -13.98
C ALA A 101 -20.37 5.35 -14.37
N ASP A 102 -21.34 4.55 -14.86
CA ASP A 102 -22.71 4.95 -15.22
C ASP A 102 -23.75 4.80 -14.09
N ALA A 103 -23.33 4.50 -12.86
CA ALA A 103 -24.29 4.38 -11.77
C ALA A 103 -24.93 5.74 -11.42
N PRO A 104 -26.25 5.77 -11.16
CA PRO A 104 -26.95 7.02 -10.86
C PRO A 104 -26.35 7.68 -9.61
N LYS A 105 -25.86 8.92 -9.76
CA LYS A 105 -25.40 9.74 -8.63
C LYS A 105 -26.51 9.86 -7.59
N SER A 106 -26.18 9.66 -6.32
CA SER A 106 -27.14 9.81 -5.22
C SER A 106 -27.73 11.23 -5.24
N THR A 107 -29.04 11.33 -5.42
CA THR A 107 -29.76 12.60 -5.25
C THR A 107 -29.88 12.88 -3.75
N LYS A 108 -29.24 13.96 -3.30
CA LYS A 108 -29.41 14.47 -1.94
C LYS A 108 -30.83 15.01 -1.82
N ILE A 109 -31.67 14.34 -1.02
CA ILE A 109 -32.99 14.87 -0.66
C ILE A 109 -32.76 16.00 0.35
N THR A 110 -32.94 17.24 -0.09
CA THR A 110 -33.03 18.39 0.81
C THR A 110 -34.47 18.52 1.25
N PHE A 111 -34.73 18.26 2.53
CA PHE A 111 -35.97 18.69 3.15
C PHE A 111 -35.87 20.20 3.32
N GLY A 112 -36.70 20.94 2.59
CA GLY A 112 -36.84 22.38 2.79
C GLY A 112 -37.32 22.62 4.20
N ASP A 113 -36.60 23.46 4.93
CA ASP A 113 -36.94 23.92 6.27
C ASP A 113 -38.22 24.75 6.16
N SER A 114 -39.37 24.12 6.37
CA SER A 114 -40.67 24.79 6.40
C SER A 114 -41.03 25.06 7.86
N ASP A 115 -40.30 26.00 8.46
CA ASP A 115 -40.63 26.68 9.73
C ASP A 115 -40.82 28.18 9.44
N GLU A 116 -41.97 28.52 8.86
CA GLU A 116 -42.60 29.85 8.97
C GLU A 116 -44.10 29.64 9.26
N GLU A 117 -44.45 29.56 10.54
CA GLU A 117 -45.52 30.31 11.24
C GLU A 117 -45.51 30.01 12.75
#